data_AF-A0A9P6SWN5-F1
#
_entry.id   AF-A0A9P6SWN5-F1
#
_cell.length_a   1.000
_cell.length_b   1.000
_cell.length_c   1.000
_cell.angle_alpha   90.00
_cell.angle_beta   90.00
_cell.angle_gamma   90.00
#
_symmetry.space_group_name_H-M   'P 1'
#
loop_
_entity.id
_entity.type
_entity.pdbx_description
1 polymer ?
#
loop_
_entity_poly.entity_id
_entity_poly.type
_entity_poly.pdbx_seq_one_letter_code
_entity_poly.pdbx_strand_id
1 'polypeptide(L)'
;MHYKVLRGRVSPTKDISSQGQYDATKGLFLRHAINTSRVTHEGRHSGALEVERLGVAPVDIAAGVQWMVERDKMGIHYLSRLPVPCTKAMTGFKDRSFYLPWNRADLPLDLQRQILPWVESQIGTPGSPEREEWTIACIQEMNEVNEDDTESFERIETPKKINKDGYQTTSVVKRGFLELLVRCRRVILQAQDVQEMESLEDNRLRDIENIIPRIADEIRTTRGSIGVRQDTLLRDNSNQRQNMQEIERRLEFSERMLQYVSQQQMLRHMSQEAKDSRQQMADIQQQMGDIQQKILTDSSPTWATAATTKTAVRTVNTVNNNKWGGWTATGITSTGASANSPTNYKHFESIIIAPSSTRTDKIDTLPPAATSFPGSTN
;
A
#
# COMPACT_ATOMS: atom_id res chain seq x y z
N MET A 1 -18.83 29.39 -51.79
CA MET A 1 -19.68 28.46 -51.00
C MET A 1 -19.55 28.83 -49.54
N HIS A 2 -20.66 28.96 -48.81
CA HIS A 2 -20.64 29.21 -47.37
C HIS A 2 -20.72 27.88 -46.64
N TYR A 3 -19.58 27.43 -46.11
CA TYR A 3 -19.55 26.26 -45.23
C TYR A 3 -19.99 26.66 -43.83
N LYS A 4 -20.75 25.76 -43.20
CA LYS A 4 -21.24 25.93 -41.83
C LYS A 4 -20.39 25.08 -40.89
N VAL A 5 -20.06 25.61 -39.71
CA VAL A 5 -19.25 24.91 -38.70
C VAL A 5 -19.96 23.62 -38.25
N LEU A 6 -21.27 23.71 -38.01
CA LEU A 6 -22.12 22.57 -37.71
C LEU A 6 -23.13 22.39 -38.85
N ARG A 7 -22.98 21.29 -39.59
CA ARG A 7 -23.85 20.98 -40.73
C ARG A 7 -25.11 20.24 -40.30
N GLY A 8 -26.23 20.56 -40.94
CA GLY A 8 -27.45 19.79 -40.82
C GLY A 8 -27.31 18.39 -41.45
N ARG A 9 -28.10 17.42 -40.95
CA ARG A 9 -28.09 16.04 -41.45
C ARG A 9 -28.47 15.93 -42.93
N VAL A 10 -29.35 16.82 -43.40
CA VAL A 10 -29.97 16.75 -44.74
C VAL A 10 -29.11 17.42 -45.82
N SER A 11 -28.30 18.41 -45.46
CA SER A 11 -27.44 19.11 -46.43
C SER A 11 -26.18 19.65 -45.77
N PRO A 12 -24.99 19.48 -46.40
CA PRO A 12 -23.73 20.01 -45.88
C PRO A 12 -23.65 21.54 -45.91
N THR A 13 -24.55 22.21 -46.65
CA THR A 13 -24.58 23.67 -46.78
C THR A 13 -25.62 24.33 -45.88
N LYS A 14 -26.47 23.55 -45.21
CA LYS A 14 -27.52 24.06 -44.31
C LYS A 14 -27.07 23.92 -42.86
N ASP A 15 -27.42 24.91 -42.05
CA ASP A 15 -27.24 24.84 -40.60
C ASP A 15 -28.13 23.73 -40.01
N ILE A 16 -27.73 23.19 -38.86
CA ILE A 16 -28.65 22.42 -38.02
C ILE A 16 -29.80 23.34 -37.58
N SER A 17 -31.04 22.88 -37.75
CA SER A 17 -32.22 23.67 -37.42
C SER A 17 -32.22 24.07 -35.95
N SER A 18 -32.71 25.27 -35.63
CA SER A 18 -32.80 25.75 -34.25
C SER A 18 -33.59 24.78 -33.35
N GLN A 19 -34.66 24.18 -33.89
CA GLN A 19 -35.43 23.16 -33.19
C GLN A 19 -34.59 21.91 -32.91
N GLY A 20 -33.83 21.42 -33.89
CA GLY A 20 -32.95 20.27 -33.71
C GLY A 20 -31.85 20.51 -32.69
N GLN A 21 -31.27 21.72 -32.65
CA GLN A 21 -30.33 22.11 -31.60
C GLN A 21 -31.00 22.11 -30.22
N TYR A 22 -32.20 22.70 -30.11
CA TYR A 22 -32.95 22.75 -28.86
C TYR A 22 -33.29 21.35 -28.33
N ASP A 23 -33.82 20.48 -29.18
CA ASP A 23 -34.21 19.11 -28.79
C ASP A 23 -33.00 18.28 -28.36
N ALA A 24 -31.88 18.39 -29.07
CA ALA A 24 -30.63 17.72 -28.71
C ALA A 24 -30.10 18.19 -27.34
N THR A 25 -30.04 19.50 -27.11
CA THR A 25 -29.57 20.06 -25.84
C THR A 25 -30.52 19.72 -24.69
N LYS A 26 -31.85 19.82 -24.90
CA LYS A 26 -32.85 19.43 -23.90
C LYS A 26 -32.73 17.95 -23.54
N GLY A 27 -32.57 17.08 -24.53
CA GLY A 27 -32.35 15.65 -24.31
C GLY A 27 -31.05 15.34 -23.56
N LEU A 28 -29.99 16.14 -23.76
CA LEU A 28 -28.76 16.05 -22.95
C LEU A 28 -29.02 16.48 -21.50
N PHE A 29 -29.67 17.63 -21.28
CA PHE A 29 -29.95 18.14 -19.94
C PHE A 29 -30.80 17.17 -19.12
N LEU A 30 -31.85 16.60 -19.72
CA LEU A 30 -32.68 15.59 -19.06
C LEU A 30 -31.89 14.34 -18.65
N ARG A 31 -30.94 13.89 -19.49
CA ARG A 31 -30.07 12.74 -19.17
C ARG A 31 -29.14 13.01 -17.97
N HIS A 32 -28.81 14.26 -17.72
CA HIS A 32 -28.00 14.69 -16.58
C HIS A 32 -28.85 15.25 -15.42
N ALA A 33 -30.17 15.03 -15.44
CA ALA A 33 -31.12 15.53 -14.44
C ALA A 33 -31.11 17.06 -14.24
N ILE A 34 -30.74 17.80 -15.29
CA ILE A 34 -30.75 19.27 -15.31
C ILE A 34 -32.12 19.74 -15.80
N ASN A 35 -32.97 20.21 -14.87
CA ASN A 35 -34.29 20.72 -15.18
C ASN A 35 -34.25 22.24 -15.41
N THR A 36 -34.27 22.66 -16.68
CA THR A 36 -34.37 24.08 -17.05
C THR A 36 -35.34 24.32 -18.20
N SER A 37 -36.12 25.40 -18.10
CA SER A 37 -37.03 25.85 -19.14
C SER A 37 -36.34 26.74 -20.19
N ARG A 38 -35.09 27.18 -19.95
CA ARG A 38 -34.36 28.18 -20.76
C ARG A 38 -33.08 27.64 -21.38
N VAL A 39 -33.16 26.45 -21.99
CA VAL A 39 -32.03 25.66 -22.50
C VAL A 39 -30.98 26.47 -23.29
N THR A 40 -31.38 27.41 -24.15
CA THR A 40 -30.46 28.15 -25.04
C THR A 40 -30.06 29.54 -24.55
N HIS A 41 -30.93 30.21 -23.77
CA HIS A 41 -30.68 31.56 -23.26
C HIS A 41 -29.95 31.53 -21.92
N GLU A 42 -30.25 30.55 -21.06
CA GLU A 42 -29.65 30.45 -19.73
C GLU A 42 -28.15 30.22 -19.84
N GLY A 43 -27.68 29.35 -20.75
CA GLY A 43 -26.25 29.11 -20.94
C GLY A 43 -25.47 30.37 -21.34
N ARG A 44 -26.04 31.22 -22.20
CA ARG A 44 -25.42 32.51 -22.57
C ARG A 44 -25.42 33.49 -21.40
N HIS A 45 -26.53 33.56 -20.66
CA HIS A 45 -26.66 34.43 -19.50
C HIS A 45 -25.69 34.02 -18.38
N SER A 46 -25.65 32.74 -18.02
CA SER A 46 -24.72 32.19 -17.03
C SER A 46 -23.26 32.39 -17.43
N GLY A 47 -22.92 32.19 -18.72
CA GLY A 47 -21.57 32.47 -19.22
C GLY A 47 -21.18 33.95 -19.07
N ALA A 48 -22.08 34.87 -19.40
CA ALA A 48 -21.85 36.30 -19.23
C ALA A 48 -21.68 36.69 -17.75
N LEU A 49 -22.54 36.18 -16.87
CA LEU A 49 -22.45 36.40 -15.43
C LEU A 49 -21.15 35.85 -14.83
N GLU A 50 -20.69 34.67 -15.27
CA GLU A 50 -19.43 34.11 -14.79
C GLU A 50 -18.24 34.97 -15.21
N VAL A 51 -18.23 35.47 -16.44
CA VAL A 51 -17.18 36.36 -16.92
C VAL A 51 -17.19 37.71 -16.18
N GLU A 52 -18.37 38.23 -15.85
CA GLU A 52 -18.54 39.41 -14.99
C GLU A 52 -18.03 39.15 -13.58
N ARG A 53 -18.36 38.00 -12.98
CA ARG A 53 -17.86 37.57 -11.66
C ARG A 53 -16.34 37.47 -11.65
N LEU A 54 -15.76 37.05 -12.77
CA LEU A 54 -14.32 37.03 -12.99
C LEU A 54 -13.74 38.44 -13.18
N GLY A 55 -14.52 39.52 -13.16
CA GLY A 55 -14.03 40.90 -13.18
C GLY A 55 -13.62 41.40 -14.56
N VAL A 56 -14.11 40.77 -15.64
CA VAL A 56 -13.92 41.29 -17.00
C VAL A 56 -14.83 42.50 -17.20
N ALA A 57 -14.33 43.53 -17.89
CA ALA A 57 -15.09 44.76 -18.09
C ALA A 57 -16.38 44.51 -18.90
N PRO A 58 -17.51 45.17 -18.56
CA PRO A 58 -18.77 45.00 -19.30
C PRO A 58 -18.66 45.24 -20.80
N VAL A 59 -17.76 46.13 -21.24
CA VAL A 59 -17.50 46.39 -22.67
C VAL A 59 -16.90 45.17 -23.39
N ASP A 60 -16.01 44.43 -22.73
CA ASP A 60 -15.41 43.21 -23.28
C ASP A 60 -16.40 42.04 -23.28
N ILE A 61 -17.26 41.97 -22.26
CA ILE A 61 -18.37 40.99 -22.19
C ILE A 61 -19.36 41.24 -23.32
N ALA A 62 -19.83 42.48 -23.47
CA ALA A 62 -20.74 42.86 -24.55
C ALA A 62 -20.12 42.58 -25.92
N ALA A 63 -18.81 42.78 -26.06
CA ALA A 63 -18.08 42.46 -27.28
C ALA A 63 -17.98 40.95 -27.54
N GLY A 64 -17.75 40.13 -26.51
CA GLY A 64 -17.49 38.68 -26.64
C GLY A 64 -18.74 37.83 -26.79
N VAL A 65 -19.81 38.18 -26.07
CA VAL A 65 -21.07 37.43 -26.12
C VAL A 65 -21.94 37.86 -27.33
N GLN A 66 -21.46 38.82 -28.14
CA GLN A 66 -22.16 39.35 -29.31
C GLN A 66 -23.60 39.83 -28.98
N TRP A 67 -23.79 40.42 -27.80
CA TRP A 67 -25.11 40.91 -27.34
C TRP A 67 -25.56 42.21 -28.00
N MET A 68 -24.73 42.82 -28.85
CA MET A 68 -25.12 44.02 -29.57
C MET A 68 -25.92 43.66 -30.81
N VAL A 69 -27.24 43.83 -30.70
CA VAL A 69 -28.22 43.75 -31.80
C VAL A 69 -27.90 44.77 -32.92
N GLU A 70 -27.14 45.81 -32.61
CA GLU A 70 -26.71 46.84 -33.56
C GLU A 70 -25.25 47.25 -33.27
N ARG A 71 -24.26 46.48 -33.70
CA ARG A 71 -22.94 47.08 -33.90
C ARG A 71 -23.03 48.01 -35.10
N ASP A 72 -22.70 49.29 -34.90
CA ASP A 72 -22.32 50.16 -36.00
C ASP A 72 -21.27 49.42 -36.87
N LYS A 73 -21.33 49.57 -38.19
CA LYS A 73 -20.37 49.00 -39.14
C LYS A 73 -18.93 49.25 -38.69
N MET A 74 -18.71 50.37 -37.99
CA MET A 74 -17.42 50.71 -37.41
C MET A 74 -16.94 49.71 -36.33
N GLY A 75 -17.84 49.24 -35.45
CA GLY A 75 -17.53 48.23 -34.43
C GLY A 75 -17.36 46.80 -34.98
N ILE A 76 -17.83 46.52 -36.20
CA ILE A 76 -17.60 45.25 -36.89
C ILE A 76 -16.25 45.28 -37.63
N HIS A 77 -15.89 46.42 -38.23
CA HIS A 77 -14.72 46.53 -39.10
C HIS A 77 -13.43 47.02 -38.40
N TYR A 78 -13.53 47.81 -37.32
CA TYR A 78 -12.36 48.44 -36.67
C TYR A 78 -12.08 47.95 -35.25
N LEU A 79 -13.08 47.40 -34.54
CA LEU A 79 -12.86 46.70 -33.26
C LEU A 79 -12.53 45.22 -33.51
N SER A 80 -11.61 44.96 -34.44
CA SER A 80 -11.18 43.63 -34.87
C SER A 80 -10.47 42.82 -33.78
N ARG A 81 -10.20 43.44 -32.62
CA ARG A 81 -9.65 42.73 -31.49
C ARG A 81 -10.73 41.83 -30.91
N LEU A 82 -10.51 40.52 -31.00
CA LEU A 82 -11.22 39.56 -30.18
C LEU A 82 -11.17 40.06 -28.73
N PRO A 83 -12.26 40.02 -27.98
CA PRO A 83 -12.25 40.39 -26.57
C PRO A 83 -11.52 39.29 -25.81
N VAL A 84 -10.18 39.31 -25.88
CA VAL A 84 -9.29 38.31 -25.31
C VAL A 84 -9.56 38.11 -23.82
N PRO A 85 -9.77 39.17 -23.00
CA PRO A 85 -10.12 38.98 -21.59
C PRO A 85 -11.42 38.20 -21.40
N CYS A 86 -12.47 38.53 -22.18
CA CYS A 86 -13.74 37.81 -22.14
C CYS A 86 -13.56 36.35 -22.60
N THR A 87 -12.82 36.11 -23.68
CA THR A 87 -12.59 34.76 -24.22
C THR A 87 -11.79 33.90 -23.25
N LYS A 88 -10.74 34.45 -22.64
CA LYS A 88 -9.94 33.79 -21.59
C LYS A 88 -10.79 33.46 -20.37
N ALA A 89 -11.62 34.40 -19.92
CA ALA A 89 -12.53 34.15 -18.80
C ALA A 89 -13.58 33.08 -19.13
N MET A 90 -14.22 33.14 -20.30
CA MET A 90 -15.21 32.15 -20.75
C MET A 90 -14.64 30.74 -20.89
N THR A 91 -13.35 30.63 -21.18
CA THR A 91 -12.65 29.35 -21.32
C THR A 91 -12.03 28.86 -20.01
N GLY A 92 -12.10 29.64 -18.92
CA GLY A 92 -11.55 29.28 -17.61
C GLY A 92 -10.05 29.56 -17.43
N PHE A 93 -9.47 30.41 -18.29
CA PHE A 93 -8.05 30.78 -18.33
C PHE A 93 -7.84 32.29 -18.11
N LYS A 94 -8.62 32.93 -17.23
CA LYS A 94 -8.51 34.38 -17.03
C LYS A 94 -7.11 34.81 -16.57
N ASP A 95 -6.62 34.19 -15.49
CA ASP A 95 -5.41 34.64 -14.78
C ASP A 95 -4.17 33.80 -15.14
N ARG A 96 -4.29 32.89 -16.11
CA ARG A 96 -3.22 31.99 -16.56
C ARG A 96 -3.24 31.82 -18.06
N SER A 97 -2.08 31.53 -18.66
CA SER A 97 -2.03 31.11 -20.06
C SER A 97 -2.88 29.86 -20.27
N PHE A 98 -3.36 29.68 -21.51
CA PHE A 98 -3.99 28.42 -21.92
C PHE A 98 -2.92 27.33 -21.84
N TYR A 99 -2.97 26.57 -20.76
CA TYR A 99 -2.10 25.44 -20.56
C TYR A 99 -2.91 24.22 -20.21
N LEU A 100 -2.75 23.19 -21.03
CA LEU A 100 -3.27 21.87 -20.77
C LEU A 100 -2.05 20.95 -20.60
N PRO A 101 -2.02 20.07 -19.59
CA PRO A 101 -0.89 19.18 -19.35
C PRO A 101 -0.47 18.37 -20.60
N TRP A 102 -1.44 18.04 -21.45
CA TRP A 102 -1.21 17.31 -22.70
C TRP A 102 -0.54 18.14 -23.81
N ASN A 103 -0.39 19.46 -23.62
CA ASN A 103 0.41 20.26 -24.53
C ASN A 103 1.91 19.88 -24.48
N ARG A 104 2.34 19.09 -23.48
CA ARG A 104 3.69 18.52 -23.38
C ARG A 104 3.94 17.29 -24.25
N ALA A 105 2.89 16.69 -24.81
CA ALA A 105 3.05 15.48 -25.61
C ALA A 105 3.66 15.84 -26.97
N ASP A 106 4.91 15.41 -27.20
CA ASP A 106 5.57 15.50 -28.49
C ASP A 106 4.94 14.49 -29.46
N LEU A 107 4.02 14.98 -30.30
CA LEU A 107 3.33 14.14 -31.28
C LEU A 107 4.19 13.97 -32.53
N PRO A 108 4.55 12.72 -32.93
CA PRO A 108 5.32 12.47 -34.15
C PRO A 108 4.62 13.04 -35.39
N LEU A 109 5.35 13.77 -36.23
CA LEU A 109 4.81 14.42 -37.43
C LEU A 109 4.07 13.45 -38.36
N ASP A 110 4.55 12.21 -38.45
CA ASP A 110 3.94 11.17 -39.28
C ASP A 110 2.56 10.76 -38.77
N LEU A 111 2.34 10.71 -37.45
CA LEU A 111 1.02 10.45 -36.87
C LEU A 111 0.10 11.64 -37.11
N GLN A 112 0.60 12.87 -36.94
CA GLN A 112 -0.15 14.08 -37.20
C GLN A 112 -0.68 14.10 -38.64
N ARG A 113 0.16 13.78 -39.62
CA ARG A 113 -0.21 13.73 -41.05
C ARG A 113 -1.27 12.68 -41.40
N GLN A 114 -1.53 11.68 -40.55
CA GLN A 114 -2.59 10.69 -40.78
C GLN A 114 -3.99 11.27 -40.52
N ILE A 115 -4.12 12.32 -39.72
CA ILE A 115 -5.39 12.97 -39.40
C ILE A 115 -5.61 14.14 -40.35
N LEU A 116 -6.66 14.16 -41.18
CA LEU A 116 -6.86 15.19 -42.22
C LEU A 116 -5.72 15.27 -43.26
N PRO A 117 -5.28 14.14 -43.89
CA PRO A 117 -4.11 14.10 -44.79
C PRO A 117 -4.26 14.97 -46.06
N TRP A 118 -5.48 15.42 -46.35
CA TRP A 118 -5.77 16.27 -47.50
C TRP A 118 -5.33 17.72 -47.29
N VAL A 119 -5.08 18.18 -46.07
CA VAL A 119 -4.66 19.57 -45.77
C VAL A 119 -3.39 19.92 -46.55
N GLU A 120 -2.41 19.02 -46.54
CA GLU A 120 -1.13 19.18 -47.23
C GLU A 120 -1.30 19.17 -48.76
N SER A 121 -2.30 18.46 -49.28
CA SER A 121 -2.60 18.42 -50.72
C SER A 121 -3.17 19.73 -51.26
N GLN A 122 -3.69 20.60 -50.38
CA GLN A 122 -4.37 21.84 -50.79
C GLN A 122 -3.42 23.01 -51.06
N ILE A 123 -2.14 22.85 -50.76
CA ILE A 123 -1.18 23.97 -50.69
C ILE A 123 -0.17 23.93 -51.83
N GLY A 124 0.18 22.73 -52.28
CA GLY A 124 1.08 22.55 -53.42
C GLY A 124 1.32 21.07 -53.72
N THR A 125 1.90 20.80 -54.88
CA THR A 125 2.38 19.46 -55.23
C THR A 125 3.56 19.07 -54.34
N PRO A 126 3.80 17.76 -54.08
CA PRO A 126 5.03 17.32 -53.42
C PRO A 126 6.28 17.96 -54.06
N GLY A 127 7.14 18.58 -53.25
CA GLY A 127 8.36 19.24 -53.71
C GLY A 127 8.19 20.68 -54.20
N SER A 128 6.99 21.28 -54.14
CA SER A 128 6.84 22.70 -54.45
C SER A 128 7.31 23.58 -53.28
N PRO A 129 7.86 24.79 -53.53
CA PRO A 129 8.28 25.73 -52.49
C PRO A 129 7.16 26.05 -51.49
N GLU A 130 5.93 26.20 -51.97
CA GLU A 130 4.77 26.51 -51.12
C GLU A 130 4.47 25.40 -50.12
N ARG A 131 4.65 24.14 -50.52
CA ARG A 131 4.45 22.99 -49.64
C ARG A 131 5.58 22.85 -48.62
N GLU A 132 6.81 23.21 -48.99
CA GLU A 132 7.96 23.19 -48.08
C GLU A 132 7.83 24.30 -47.03
N GLU A 133 7.55 25.53 -47.45
CA GLU A 133 7.25 26.65 -46.54
C GLU A 133 6.09 26.32 -45.60
N TRP A 134 5.03 25.72 -46.11
CA TRP A 134 3.91 25.30 -45.29
C TRP A 134 4.27 24.19 -44.31
N THR A 135 5.11 23.23 -44.72
CA THR A 135 5.56 22.17 -43.83
C THR A 135 6.37 22.75 -42.68
N ILE A 136 7.24 23.73 -42.95
CA ILE A 136 7.97 24.48 -41.94
C ILE A 136 7.00 25.23 -41.02
N ALA A 137 6.04 25.97 -41.57
CA ALA A 137 5.04 26.70 -40.80
C ALA A 137 4.19 25.77 -39.92
N CYS A 138 3.80 24.59 -40.43
CA CYS A 138 3.11 23.58 -39.63
C CYS A 138 3.98 23.06 -38.51
N ILE A 139 5.23 22.68 -38.79
CA ILE A 139 6.17 22.18 -37.77
C ILE A 139 6.35 23.24 -36.68
N GLN A 140 6.54 24.50 -37.08
CA GLN A 140 6.65 25.62 -36.14
C GLN A 140 5.39 25.79 -35.32
N GLU A 141 4.22 25.87 -35.95
CA GLU A 141 2.92 25.99 -35.26
C GLU A 141 2.66 24.82 -34.30
N MET A 142 3.10 23.61 -34.66
CA MET A 142 2.96 22.42 -33.83
C MET A 142 3.94 22.42 -32.64
N ASN A 143 5.15 22.96 -32.83
CA ASN A 143 6.20 23.06 -31.80
C ASN A 143 6.02 24.27 -30.87
N GLU A 144 5.31 25.32 -31.29
CA GLU A 144 5.02 26.49 -30.47
C GLU A 144 3.94 26.14 -29.42
N VAL A 145 4.40 25.55 -28.31
CA VAL A 145 3.72 25.55 -27.01
C VAL A 145 4.65 26.27 -26.05
N ASN A 146 4.75 27.59 -26.19
CA ASN A 146 5.42 28.40 -25.19
C ASN A 146 4.36 28.92 -24.20
N GLU A 147 4.39 28.42 -22.96
CA GLU A 147 3.45 28.77 -21.89
C GLU A 147 3.44 30.29 -21.60
N ASP A 148 4.54 30.97 -21.92
CA ASP A 148 4.74 32.40 -21.67
C ASP A 148 4.43 33.31 -22.87
N ASP A 149 4.06 32.76 -24.04
CA ASP A 149 3.77 33.56 -25.24
C ASP A 149 2.36 34.18 -25.22
N THR A 150 2.12 35.03 -24.22
CA THR A 150 0.94 35.91 -24.22
C THR A 150 0.92 36.92 -25.37
N GLU A 151 2.06 37.16 -26.02
CA GLU A 151 2.20 38.09 -27.15
C GLU A 151 1.70 37.53 -28.49
N SER A 152 1.50 36.21 -28.60
CA SER A 152 1.07 35.55 -29.84
C SER A 152 -0.31 36.01 -30.34
N PHE A 153 -1.21 36.41 -29.44
CA PHE A 153 -2.53 36.95 -29.80
C PHE A 153 -2.46 38.35 -30.41
N GLU A 154 -1.41 39.13 -30.11
CA GLU A 154 -1.20 40.47 -30.70
C GLU A 154 -0.59 40.39 -32.10
N ARG A 155 0.02 39.25 -32.44
CA ARG A 155 0.65 38.96 -33.74
C ARG A 155 -0.30 38.51 -34.84
N ILE A 156 -1.62 38.60 -34.67
CA ILE A 156 -2.50 38.64 -35.84
C ILE A 156 -2.24 40.01 -36.49
N GLU A 157 -1.11 40.12 -37.19
CA GLU A 157 -0.79 41.25 -38.03
C GLU A 157 -2.00 41.41 -38.94
N THR A 158 -2.72 42.52 -38.78
CA THR A 158 -3.69 42.92 -39.79
C THR A 158 -2.93 42.86 -41.11
N PRO A 159 -3.46 42.15 -42.13
CA PRO A 159 -2.71 41.83 -43.33
C PRO A 159 -2.05 43.13 -43.77
N LYS A 160 -0.71 43.17 -43.73
CA LYS A 160 0.08 44.33 -44.17
C LYS A 160 -0.58 44.78 -45.47
N LYS A 161 -0.83 46.08 -45.65
CA LYS A 161 -1.42 46.62 -46.88
C LYS A 161 -0.50 46.26 -48.05
N ILE A 162 -0.65 45.04 -48.55
CA ILE A 162 0.09 44.50 -49.68
C ILE A 162 -0.49 45.19 -50.89
N ASN A 163 0.40 45.64 -51.77
CA ASN A 163 0.12 46.46 -52.93
C ASN A 163 -1.11 45.98 -53.71
N LYS A 164 -1.84 46.94 -54.30
CA LYS A 164 -3.10 46.80 -55.07
C LYS A 164 -3.04 45.81 -56.26
N ASP A 165 -1.93 45.12 -56.46
CA ASP A 165 -1.73 44.19 -57.55
C ASP A 165 -2.27 42.80 -57.17
N GLY A 166 -3.60 42.66 -57.24
CA GLY A 166 -4.25 41.41 -57.63
C GLY A 166 -4.08 40.15 -56.76
N TYR A 167 -3.61 40.23 -55.52
CA TYR A 167 -3.61 39.05 -54.64
C TYR A 167 -5.05 38.63 -54.32
N GLN A 168 -5.40 37.40 -54.73
CA GLN A 168 -6.71 36.82 -54.48
C GLN A 168 -6.89 36.63 -52.97
N THR A 169 -7.81 37.39 -52.37
CA THR A 169 -8.23 37.27 -50.95
C THR A 169 -8.58 35.83 -50.53
N THR A 170 -8.88 34.97 -51.49
CA THR A 170 -9.11 33.53 -51.30
C THR A 170 -7.89 32.79 -50.76
N SER A 171 -6.65 33.20 -51.08
CA SER A 171 -5.44 32.50 -50.65
C SER A 171 -5.18 32.68 -49.15
N VAL A 172 -5.37 33.89 -48.62
CA VAL A 172 -5.16 34.20 -47.20
C VAL A 172 -6.19 33.49 -46.31
N VAL A 173 -7.48 33.56 -46.69
CA VAL A 173 -8.54 32.87 -45.95
C VAL A 173 -8.35 31.35 -46.00
N LYS A 174 -7.97 30.80 -47.16
CA LYS A 174 -7.67 29.37 -47.30
C LYS A 174 -6.50 28.99 -46.39
N ARG A 175 -5.41 29.76 -46.40
CA ARG A 175 -4.23 29.49 -45.56
C ARG A 175 -4.58 29.50 -44.08
N GLY A 176 -5.22 30.56 -43.59
CA GLY A 176 -5.61 30.64 -42.17
C GLY A 176 -6.59 29.53 -41.75
N PHE A 177 -7.49 29.10 -42.65
CA PHE A 177 -8.35 27.94 -42.38
C PHE A 177 -7.57 26.63 -42.30
N LEU A 178 -6.57 26.42 -43.16
CA LEU A 178 -5.70 25.25 -43.09
C LEU A 178 -4.84 25.26 -41.82
N GLU A 179 -4.38 26.42 -41.36
CA GLU A 179 -3.60 26.57 -40.12
C GLU A 179 -4.47 26.19 -38.91
N LEU A 180 -5.73 26.64 -38.91
CA LEU A 180 -6.71 26.24 -37.90
C LEU A 180 -6.92 24.70 -37.88
N LEU A 181 -7.01 24.05 -39.04
CA LEU A 181 -7.15 22.60 -39.11
C LEU A 181 -5.93 21.85 -38.56
N VAL A 182 -4.72 22.37 -38.80
CA VAL A 182 -3.48 21.83 -38.21
C VAL A 182 -3.50 21.96 -36.68
N ARG A 183 -3.94 23.11 -36.15
CA ARG A 183 -4.14 23.28 -34.69
C ARG A 183 -5.18 22.31 -34.14
N CYS A 184 -6.32 22.13 -34.81
CA CYS A 184 -7.34 21.18 -34.39
C CYS A 184 -6.83 19.73 -34.39
N ARG A 185 -6.04 19.34 -35.40
CA ARG A 185 -5.38 18.03 -35.47
C ARG A 185 -4.51 17.77 -34.23
N ARG A 186 -3.66 18.74 -33.86
CA ARG A 186 -2.84 18.65 -32.64
C ARG A 186 -3.70 18.43 -31.40
N VAL A 187 -4.74 19.24 -31.21
CA VAL A 187 -5.66 19.12 -30.06
C VAL A 187 -6.35 17.75 -30.01
N ILE A 188 -6.79 17.22 -31.15
CA ILE A 188 -7.44 15.90 -31.23
C ILE A 188 -6.48 14.80 -30.77
N LEU A 189 -5.25 14.81 -31.28
CA LEU A 189 -4.25 13.79 -30.95
C LEU A 189 -3.82 13.88 -29.48
N GLN A 190 -3.60 15.09 -28.96
CA GLN A 190 -3.28 15.28 -27.55
C GLN A 190 -4.41 14.81 -26.62
N ALA A 191 -5.67 14.98 -27.03
CA ALA A 191 -6.81 14.49 -26.25
C ALA A 191 -6.91 12.96 -26.24
N GLN A 192 -6.46 12.28 -27.31
CA GLN A 192 -6.45 10.81 -27.36
C GLN A 192 -5.40 10.23 -26.41
N ASP A 193 -4.19 10.80 -26.36
CA ASP A 193 -3.14 10.35 -25.43
C ASP A 193 -3.60 10.38 -23.97
N VAL A 194 -4.40 11.39 -23.59
CA VAL A 194 -4.93 11.53 -22.23
C VAL A 194 -5.94 10.43 -21.91
N GLN A 195 -6.87 10.14 -22.84
CA GLN A 195 -7.84 9.06 -22.66
C GLN A 195 -7.15 7.70 -22.55
N GLU A 196 -6.09 7.48 -23.31
CA GLU A 196 -5.30 6.26 -23.21
C GLU A 196 -4.56 6.16 -21.87
N MET A 197 -3.95 7.25 -21.39
CA MET A 197 -3.31 7.28 -20.08
C MET A 197 -4.31 7.06 -18.93
N GLU A 198 -5.47 7.72 -18.95
CA GLU A 198 -6.53 7.50 -17.95
C GLU A 198 -7.01 6.05 -17.97
N SER A 199 -7.22 5.48 -19.16
CA SER A 199 -7.61 4.07 -19.29
C SER A 199 -6.54 3.10 -18.77
N LEU A 200 -5.26 3.44 -18.93
CA LEU A 200 -4.14 2.65 -18.45
C LEU A 200 -4.07 2.70 -16.92
N GLU A 201 -4.29 3.87 -16.33
CA GLU A 201 -4.36 4.03 -14.87
C GLU A 201 -5.53 3.25 -14.28
N ASP A 202 -6.72 3.33 -14.88
CA ASP A 202 -7.90 2.55 -14.47
C ASP A 202 -7.66 1.04 -14.56
N ASN A 203 -7.00 0.58 -15.63
CA ASN A 203 -6.64 -0.83 -15.79
C ASN A 203 -5.63 -1.27 -14.72
N ARG A 204 -4.61 -0.46 -14.43
CA ARG A 204 -3.63 -0.74 -13.37
C ARG A 204 -4.26 -0.77 -11.99
N LEU A 205 -5.18 0.14 -11.70
CA LEU A 205 -5.95 0.14 -10.45
C LEU A 205 -6.78 -1.14 -10.33
N ARG A 206 -7.48 -1.53 -11.40
CA ARG A 206 -8.24 -2.77 -11.44
C ARG A 206 -7.37 -4.01 -11.23
N ASP A 207 -6.16 -4.04 -11.80
CA ASP A 207 -5.21 -5.13 -11.58
C ASP A 207 -4.75 -5.20 -10.12
N ILE A 208 -4.47 -4.05 -9.49
CA ILE A 208 -4.12 -3.98 -8.06
C ILE A 208 -5.30 -4.47 -7.20
N GLU A 209 -6.52 -4.03 -7.50
CA GLU A 209 -7.73 -4.49 -6.81
C GLU A 209 -7.93 -6.01 -6.94
N ASN A 210 -7.56 -6.60 -8.08
CA ASN A 210 -7.62 -8.05 -8.28
C ASN A 210 -6.49 -8.82 -7.57
N ILE A 211 -5.34 -8.20 -7.33
CA ILE A 211 -4.20 -8.81 -6.63
C ILE A 211 -4.44 -8.88 -5.11
N ILE A 212 -5.09 -7.86 -4.52
CA ILE A 212 -5.31 -7.76 -3.06
C ILE A 212 -6.02 -9.01 -2.47
N PRO A 213 -7.14 -9.51 -3.04
CA PRO A 213 -7.79 -10.72 -2.55
C PRO A 213 -6.90 -11.96 -2.59
N ARG A 214 -6.06 -12.10 -3.64
CA ARG A 214 -5.15 -13.24 -3.79
C ARG A 214 -4.10 -13.26 -2.69
N ILE A 215 -3.49 -12.09 -2.42
CA ILE A 215 -2.54 -11.94 -1.30
C ILE A 215 -3.21 -12.22 0.04
N ALA A 216 -4.45 -11.74 0.24
CA ALA A 216 -5.19 -11.99 1.48
C ALA A 216 -5.47 -13.49 1.71
N ASP A 217 -5.81 -14.24 0.65
CA ASP A 217 -6.02 -15.69 0.73
C ASP A 217 -4.72 -16.47 0.94
N GLU A 218 -3.61 -16.04 0.33
CA GLU A 218 -2.27 -16.61 0.60
C GLU A 218 -1.84 -16.40 2.06
N ILE A 219 -2.07 -15.21 2.61
CA ILE A 219 -1.81 -14.92 4.03
C ILE A 219 -2.68 -15.80 4.93
N ARG A 220 -3.98 -15.96 4.60
CA ARG A 220 -4.90 -16.82 5.36
C ARG A 220 -4.43 -18.28 5.35
N THR A 221 -4.03 -18.78 4.19
CA THR A 221 -3.52 -20.14 4.00
C THR A 221 -2.22 -20.38 4.76
N THR A 222 -1.29 -19.42 4.69
CA THR A 222 -0.02 -19.46 5.42
C THR A 222 -0.24 -19.45 6.93
N ARG A 223 -1.14 -18.58 7.42
CA ARG A 223 -1.51 -18.52 8.84
C ARG A 223 -2.13 -19.83 9.32
N GLY A 224 -3.00 -20.45 8.52
CA GLY A 224 -3.56 -21.77 8.81
C GLY A 224 -2.47 -22.84 8.95
N SER A 225 -1.51 -22.87 8.03
CA SER A 225 -0.38 -23.80 8.04
C SER A 225 0.53 -23.61 9.26
N ILE A 226 0.78 -22.36 9.66
CA ILE A 226 1.53 -22.03 10.88
C ILE A 226 0.79 -22.53 12.12
N GLY A 227 -0.53 -22.34 12.20
CA GLY A 227 -1.35 -22.84 13.31
C GLY A 227 -1.24 -24.35 13.49
N VAL A 228 -1.40 -25.13 12.40
CA VAL A 228 -1.26 -26.59 12.43
C VAL A 228 0.13 -27.04 12.91
N ARG A 229 1.20 -26.36 12.46
CA ARG A 229 2.57 -26.64 12.93
C ARG A 229 2.75 -26.32 14.41
N GLN A 230 2.18 -25.22 14.89
CA GLN A 230 2.25 -24.84 16.30
C GLN A 230 1.53 -25.86 17.20
N ASP A 231 0.34 -26.32 16.80
CA ASP A 231 -0.39 -27.35 17.53
C ASP A 231 0.37 -28.68 17.57
N THR A 232 1.03 -29.05 16.47
CA THR A 232 1.87 -30.25 16.41
C THR A 232 3.05 -30.14 17.39
N LEU A 233 3.74 -29.01 17.40
CA LEU A 233 4.86 -28.77 18.33
C LEU A 233 4.42 -28.79 19.80
N LEU A 234 3.24 -28.24 20.12
CA LEU A 234 2.69 -28.28 21.48
C LEU A 234 2.37 -29.71 21.91
N ARG A 235 1.80 -30.52 21.00
CA ARG A 235 1.54 -31.94 21.25
C ARG A 235 2.83 -32.72 21.47
N ASP A 236 3.84 -32.51 20.64
CA ASP A 236 5.14 -33.19 20.77
C ASP A 236 5.85 -32.82 22.08
N ASN A 237 5.80 -31.55 22.49
CA ASN A 237 6.36 -31.11 23.77
C ASN A 237 5.63 -31.75 24.96
N SER A 238 4.29 -31.85 24.89
CA SER A 238 3.49 -32.55 25.91
C SER A 238 3.88 -34.02 26.02
N ASN A 239 4.01 -34.72 24.88
CA ASN A 239 4.44 -36.11 24.83
C ASN A 239 5.86 -36.29 25.41
N GLN A 240 6.79 -35.39 25.09
CA GLN A 240 8.15 -35.42 25.65
C GLN A 240 8.15 -35.27 27.17
N ARG A 241 7.34 -34.36 27.73
CA ARG A 241 7.19 -34.20 29.19
C ARG A 241 6.64 -35.46 29.85
N GLN A 242 5.63 -36.10 29.24
CA GLN A 242 5.07 -37.35 29.76
C GLN A 242 6.11 -38.48 29.76
N ASN A 243 6.88 -38.61 28.67
CA ASN A 243 7.96 -39.59 28.58
C ASN A 243 9.04 -39.36 29.64
N MET A 244 9.41 -38.10 29.90
CA MET A 244 10.38 -37.74 30.92
C MET A 244 9.89 -38.14 32.33
N GLN A 245 8.64 -37.85 32.65
CA GLN A 245 8.01 -38.26 33.93
C GLN A 245 7.93 -39.78 34.09
N GLU A 246 7.72 -40.53 33.00
CA GLU A 246 7.75 -42.00 33.04
C GLU A 246 9.17 -42.52 33.31
N ILE A 247 10.20 -41.91 32.69
CA ILE A 247 11.60 -42.26 32.95
C ILE A 247 11.96 -41.98 34.42
N GLU A 248 11.58 -40.81 34.95
CA GLU A 248 11.77 -40.46 36.37
C GLU A 248 11.13 -41.49 37.30
N ARG A 249 9.86 -41.87 37.05
CA ARG A 249 9.17 -42.91 37.84
C ARG A 249 9.90 -44.26 37.78
N ARG A 250 10.44 -44.64 36.63
CA ARG A 250 11.21 -45.89 36.48
C ARG A 250 12.56 -45.85 37.21
N LEU A 251 13.21 -44.69 37.24
CA LEU A 251 14.44 -44.48 38.00
C LEU A 251 14.17 -44.56 39.51
N GLU A 252 13.15 -43.86 40.01
CA GLU A 252 12.74 -43.92 41.43
C GLU A 252 12.40 -45.35 41.86
N PHE A 253 11.68 -46.09 41.02
CA PHE A 253 11.39 -47.50 41.28
C PHE A 253 12.65 -48.36 41.35
N SER A 254 13.59 -48.14 40.43
CA SER A 254 14.87 -48.88 40.39
C SER A 254 15.72 -48.57 41.63
N GLU A 255 15.76 -47.31 42.06
CA GLU A 255 16.45 -46.90 43.29
C GLU A 255 15.85 -47.57 44.53
N ARG A 256 14.51 -47.61 44.65
CA ARG A 256 13.83 -48.32 45.74
C ARG A 256 14.15 -49.81 45.74
N MET A 257 14.20 -50.43 44.56
CA MET A 257 14.59 -51.84 44.43
C MET A 257 16.03 -52.09 44.87
N LEU A 258 16.97 -51.21 44.50
CA LEU A 258 18.37 -51.31 44.94
C LEU A 258 18.51 -51.12 46.46
N GLN A 259 17.78 -50.17 47.05
CA GLN A 259 17.74 -49.98 48.51
C GLN A 259 17.20 -51.23 49.21
N TYR A 260 16.12 -51.83 48.69
CA TYR A 260 15.57 -53.07 49.21
C TYR A 260 16.57 -54.22 49.16
N VAL A 261 17.25 -54.43 48.03
CA VAL A 261 18.29 -55.47 47.87
C VAL A 261 19.44 -55.24 48.86
N SER A 262 19.89 -54.00 49.02
CA SER A 262 20.93 -53.62 49.99
C SER A 262 20.51 -53.94 51.43
N GLN A 263 19.28 -53.60 51.82
CA GLN A 263 18.73 -53.94 53.13
C GLN A 263 18.68 -55.47 53.35
N GLN A 264 18.26 -56.24 52.34
CA GLN A 264 18.24 -57.70 52.42
C GLN A 264 19.65 -58.29 52.59
N GLN A 265 20.66 -57.74 51.91
CA GLN A 265 22.06 -58.15 52.09
C GLN A 265 22.56 -57.84 53.50
N MET A 266 22.26 -56.66 54.04
CA MET A 266 22.61 -56.26 55.40
C MET A 266 21.99 -57.21 56.44
N LEU A 267 20.70 -57.54 56.30
CA LEU A 267 20.01 -58.49 57.18
C LEU A 267 20.64 -59.89 57.13
N ARG A 268 21.06 -60.36 55.95
CA ARG A 268 21.77 -61.64 55.80
C ARG A 268 23.12 -61.60 56.51
N HIS A 269 23.88 -60.52 56.39
CA HIS A 269 25.16 -60.35 57.07
C HIS A 269 25.00 -60.38 58.59
N MET A 270 24.07 -59.58 59.14
CA MET A 270 23.75 -59.59 60.58
C MET A 270 23.30 -60.97 61.08
N SER A 271 22.49 -61.68 60.28
CA SER A 271 22.08 -63.04 60.63
C SER A 271 23.27 -64.02 60.65
N GLN A 272 24.27 -63.83 59.79
CA GLN A 272 25.46 -64.67 59.76
C GLN A 272 26.37 -64.38 60.95
N GLU A 273 26.65 -63.11 61.24
CA GLU A 273 27.40 -62.70 62.44
C GLU A 273 26.76 -63.24 63.72
N ALA A 274 25.42 -63.24 63.81
CA ALA A 274 24.71 -63.81 64.95
C ALA A 274 24.89 -65.34 65.06
N LYS A 275 24.99 -66.06 63.94
CA LYS A 275 25.29 -67.51 63.93
C LYS A 275 26.73 -67.77 64.36
N ASP A 276 27.68 -67.02 63.81
CA ASP A 276 29.10 -67.14 64.14
C ASP A 276 29.35 -66.84 65.63
N SER A 277 28.69 -65.80 66.17
CA SER A 277 28.72 -65.46 67.59
C SER A 277 28.15 -66.57 68.49
N ARG A 278 27.05 -67.22 68.06
CA ARG A 278 26.49 -68.38 68.78
C ARG A 278 27.44 -69.58 68.78
N GLN A 279 28.12 -69.82 67.65
CA GLN A 279 29.11 -70.89 67.56
C GLN A 279 30.30 -70.62 68.49
N GLN A 280 30.84 -69.40 68.48
CA GLN A 280 31.90 -69.01 69.40
C GLN A 280 31.50 -69.20 70.86
N MET A 281 30.27 -68.84 71.24
CA MET A 281 29.76 -69.07 72.59
C MET A 281 29.67 -70.56 72.94
N ALA A 282 29.26 -71.41 72.00
CA ALA A 282 29.23 -72.86 72.18
C ALA A 282 30.64 -73.43 72.37
N ASP A 283 31.60 -72.99 71.56
CA ASP A 283 33.02 -73.40 71.66
C ASP A 283 33.62 -72.98 73.01
N ILE A 284 33.32 -71.76 73.48
CA ILE A 284 33.74 -71.26 74.81
C ILE A 284 33.13 -72.12 75.93
N GLN A 285 31.85 -72.45 75.83
CA GLN A 285 31.19 -73.33 76.81
C GLN A 285 31.82 -74.72 76.84
N GLN A 286 32.16 -75.27 75.67
CA GLN A 286 32.87 -76.54 75.56
C GLN A 286 34.26 -76.47 76.20
N GLN A 287 35.05 -75.43 75.89
CA GLN A 287 36.36 -75.21 76.49
C GLN A 287 36.29 -75.07 78.02
N MET A 288 35.28 -74.36 78.55
CA MET A 288 35.07 -74.28 80.00
C MET A 288 34.73 -75.66 80.59
N GLY A 289 33.94 -76.47 79.91
CA GLY A 289 33.68 -77.86 80.29
C GLY A 289 34.95 -78.70 80.36
N ASP A 290 35.82 -78.59 79.35
CA ASP A 290 37.12 -79.28 79.30
C ASP A 290 38.07 -78.81 80.42
N ILE A 291 38.09 -77.51 80.72
CA ILE A 291 38.89 -76.95 81.83
C ILE A 291 38.37 -77.46 83.17
N GLN A 292 37.05 -77.51 83.39
CA GLN A 292 36.47 -78.05 84.63
C GLN A 292 36.81 -79.54 84.81
N GLN A 293 36.76 -80.33 83.74
CA GLN A 293 37.24 -81.71 83.72
C GLN A 293 38.72 -81.82 84.08
N LYS A 294 39.56 -80.94 83.51
CA LYS A 294 41.00 -80.91 83.78
C LYS A 294 41.34 -80.55 85.24
N ILE A 295 40.57 -79.62 85.83
CA ILE A 295 40.68 -79.26 87.26
C ILE A 295 40.24 -80.42 88.17
N LEU A 296 39.26 -81.22 87.77
CA LEU A 296 38.83 -82.41 88.51
C LEU A 296 39.88 -83.55 88.45
N THR A 297 40.69 -83.64 87.40
CA THR A 297 41.75 -84.65 87.26
C THR A 297 43.09 -84.27 87.91
N ASP A 298 43.37 -82.98 88.10
CA ASP A 298 44.59 -82.48 88.75
C ASP A 298 44.29 -81.98 90.17
N SER A 299 44.05 -82.91 91.09
CA SER A 299 44.03 -82.63 92.53
C SER A 299 45.23 -83.28 93.24
N SER A 300 46.32 -82.50 93.35
CA SER A 300 47.30 -82.68 94.42
C SER A 300 47.73 -81.28 94.93
N PRO A 301 47.55 -80.97 96.23
CA PRO A 301 47.73 -79.61 96.74
C PRO A 301 49.14 -79.40 97.31
N THR A 302 49.84 -78.38 96.83
CA THR A 302 50.91 -77.74 97.62
C THR A 302 50.87 -76.22 97.48
N TRP A 303 51.18 -75.60 98.61
CA TRP A 303 50.78 -74.30 99.14
C TRP A 303 51.91 -73.27 99.00
N ALA A 304 51.49 -72.00 98.98
CA ALA A 304 52.22 -70.77 99.36
C ALA A 304 53.50 -70.43 98.56
N THR A 305 53.73 -69.19 98.12
CA THR A 305 53.81 -67.99 98.96
C THR A 305 53.81 -66.71 98.09
N ALA A 306 53.32 -65.64 98.71
CA ALA A 306 53.20 -64.24 98.32
C ALA A 306 54.31 -63.59 97.45
N ALA A 307 53.91 -62.60 96.64
CA ALA A 307 54.50 -61.25 96.70
C ALA A 307 53.64 -60.20 95.98
N THR A 308 53.32 -59.17 96.75
CA THR A 308 52.65 -57.90 96.46
C THR A 308 53.50 -57.00 95.54
N THR A 309 52.97 -56.40 94.46
CA THR A 309 53.21 -54.97 94.11
C THR A 309 52.25 -54.41 93.03
N LYS A 310 51.34 -53.53 93.45
CA LYS A 310 51.02 -52.18 92.94
C LYS A 310 51.55 -51.76 91.53
N THR A 311 50.63 -51.30 90.67
CA THR A 311 50.54 -49.91 90.07
C THR A 311 50.23 -49.86 88.55
N ALA A 312 49.39 -48.86 88.21
CA ALA A 312 49.18 -48.19 86.92
C ALA A 312 48.21 -48.80 85.89
N VAL A 313 46.93 -48.44 86.05
CA VAL A 313 46.00 -48.24 84.94
C VAL A 313 46.53 -47.08 84.09
N ARG A 314 47.01 -47.39 82.89
CA ARG A 314 47.46 -46.43 81.88
C ARG A 314 46.39 -46.33 80.80
N THR A 315 45.65 -45.23 80.81
CA THR A 315 44.79 -44.80 79.71
C THR A 315 45.65 -44.66 78.45
N VAL A 316 45.36 -45.46 77.42
CA VAL A 316 45.94 -45.31 76.09
C VAL A 316 45.06 -44.33 75.32
N ASN A 317 45.55 -43.11 75.13
CA ASN A 317 45.05 -42.16 74.17
C ASN A 317 46.26 -41.60 73.40
N THR A 318 46.51 -42.11 72.19
CA THR A 318 47.35 -41.56 71.10
C THR A 318 47.55 -42.67 70.04
N VAL A 319 47.69 -42.47 68.72
CA VAL A 319 47.56 -41.36 67.75
C VAL A 319 47.67 -42.01 66.36
N ASN A 320 46.95 -41.48 65.36
CA ASN A 320 47.45 -41.31 63.98
C ASN A 320 46.56 -40.24 63.34
N ASN A 321 46.92 -38.95 63.33
CA ASN A 321 47.91 -38.31 62.46
C ASN A 321 47.89 -38.83 61.01
N ASN A 322 47.23 -38.08 60.13
CA ASN A 322 47.86 -37.55 58.93
C ASN A 322 47.30 -36.17 58.58
N LYS A 323 48.06 -35.17 59.03
CA LYS A 323 48.31 -33.86 58.43
C LYS A 323 48.70 -34.05 56.95
N TRP A 324 48.15 -33.30 56.00
CA TRP A 324 48.81 -32.72 54.79
C TRP A 324 47.82 -31.67 54.24
N GLY A 325 48.08 -30.38 54.42
CA GLY A 325 48.62 -29.50 53.36
C GLY A 325 47.43 -28.82 52.65
N GLY A 326 47.23 -27.50 52.64
CA GLY A 326 48.17 -26.40 52.67
C GLY A 326 48.13 -25.71 51.30
N TRP A 327 47.81 -24.40 51.31
CA TRP A 327 48.18 -23.38 50.29
C TRP A 327 47.56 -23.59 48.88
N THR A 328 47.21 -22.63 48.04
CA THR A 328 47.16 -21.16 48.00
C THR A 328 46.54 -20.77 46.64
N ALA A 329 46.17 -19.49 46.54
CA ALA A 329 46.44 -18.62 45.39
C ALA A 329 45.52 -18.64 44.15
N THR A 330 44.88 -17.48 43.97
CA THR A 330 45.17 -16.52 42.89
C THR A 330 44.93 -16.97 41.45
N GLY A 331 43.77 -16.56 40.92
CA GLY A 331 43.75 -15.38 40.06
C GLY A 331 43.67 -15.55 38.53
N ILE A 332 43.32 -14.41 37.93
CA ILE A 332 43.57 -13.97 36.54
C ILE A 332 42.44 -14.21 35.52
N THR A 333 41.59 -13.17 35.42
CA THR A 333 41.21 -12.38 34.22
C THR A 333 41.33 -13.00 32.82
N SER A 334 40.32 -12.82 31.97
CA SER A 334 40.20 -11.65 31.06
C SER A 334 39.34 -11.93 29.82
N THR A 335 38.71 -10.86 29.32
CA THR A 335 38.33 -10.57 27.92
C THR A 335 37.25 -11.46 27.26
N GLY A 336 36.28 -10.95 26.51
CA GLY A 336 35.99 -9.59 26.06
C GLY A 336 34.97 -9.62 24.91
N ALA A 337 34.37 -8.45 24.69
CA ALA A 337 33.80 -7.93 23.44
C ALA A 337 32.37 -8.32 22.97
N SER A 338 31.58 -7.24 22.84
CA SER A 338 30.81 -6.84 21.66
C SER A 338 29.43 -7.46 21.41
N ALA A 339 28.38 -6.66 21.59
CA ALA A 339 27.68 -6.04 20.46
C ALA A 339 26.60 -5.06 20.92
N ASN A 340 26.63 -3.87 20.32
CA ASN A 340 25.55 -2.89 20.32
C ASN A 340 24.29 -3.47 19.66
N SER A 341 23.09 -3.18 20.17
CA SER A 341 22.04 -2.52 19.38
C SER A 341 20.81 -2.13 20.22
N PRO A 342 20.09 -1.05 19.87
CA PRO A 342 19.07 -0.42 20.70
C PRO A 342 17.65 -0.88 20.32
N THR A 343 16.79 -1.03 21.33
CA THR A 343 15.33 -1.02 21.19
C THR A 343 14.78 -0.35 22.47
N ASN A 344 13.75 0.48 22.47
CA ASN A 344 12.95 1.05 21.40
C ASN A 344 12.27 2.31 21.94
N TYR A 345 12.02 3.23 21.02
CA TYR A 345 11.28 4.47 21.20
C TYR A 345 9.78 4.25 21.50
N LYS A 346 9.21 5.29 22.13
CA LYS A 346 7.83 5.80 22.01
C LYS A 346 6.69 5.03 22.70
N HIS A 347 6.30 5.61 23.83
CA HIS A 347 4.89 5.84 24.14
C HIS A 347 4.20 6.50 22.93
N PHE A 348 3.24 5.80 22.33
CA PHE A 348 2.15 6.40 21.57
C PHE A 348 0.93 6.38 22.48
N GLU A 349 0.47 7.57 22.90
CA GLU A 349 -0.88 7.71 23.41
C GLU A 349 -1.86 7.49 22.25
N SER A 350 -2.81 6.61 22.49
CA SER A 350 -3.94 6.29 21.65
C SER A 350 -4.88 7.50 21.54
N ILE A 351 -4.97 8.11 20.36
CA ILE A 351 -6.10 8.96 20.00
C ILE A 351 -7.29 8.05 19.73
N ILE A 352 -8.24 8.03 20.66
CA ILE A 352 -9.56 7.44 20.46
C ILE A 352 -10.34 8.40 19.55
N ILE A 353 -10.48 8.03 18.28
CA ILE A 353 -11.46 8.68 17.39
C ILE A 353 -12.81 8.03 17.69
N ALA A 354 -13.70 8.80 18.30
CA ALA A 354 -15.09 8.42 18.49
C ALA A 354 -15.78 8.25 17.11
N PRO A 355 -16.66 7.23 16.94
CA PRO A 355 -17.46 7.13 15.74
C PRO A 355 -18.43 8.31 15.66
N SER A 356 -18.29 9.07 14.58
CA SER A 356 -19.23 10.09 14.09
C SER A 356 -20.66 9.52 14.08
N SER A 357 -21.58 10.31 14.61
CA SER A 357 -23.00 9.99 14.73
C SER A 357 -23.62 9.67 13.37
N THR A 358 -24.41 8.60 13.36
CA THR A 358 -25.35 8.25 12.30
C THR A 358 -26.33 9.40 12.10
N ARG A 359 -26.16 10.14 11.00
CA ARG A 359 -27.18 11.02 10.44
C ARG A 359 -28.24 10.15 9.77
N THR A 360 -29.35 9.93 10.44
CA THR A 360 -30.58 9.39 9.85
C THR A 360 -31.18 10.46 8.95
N ASP A 361 -30.83 10.43 7.66
CA ASP A 361 -31.58 11.16 6.65
C ASP A 361 -32.97 10.50 6.51
N LYS A 362 -34.00 11.29 6.77
CA LYS A 362 -35.40 10.92 6.55
C LYS A 362 -35.60 10.66 5.07
N ILE A 363 -35.93 9.41 4.73
CA ILE A 363 -36.46 9.05 3.42
C ILE A 363 -37.90 9.57 3.39
N ASP A 364 -38.10 10.75 2.81
CA ASP A 364 -39.43 11.22 2.45
C ASP A 364 -39.97 10.32 1.33
N THR A 365 -40.96 9.53 1.70
CA THR A 365 -41.70 8.65 0.80
C THR A 365 -42.59 9.52 -0.10
N LEU A 366 -42.24 9.60 -1.38
CA LEU A 366 -43.11 10.18 -2.39
C LEU A 366 -44.37 9.31 -2.57
N PRO A 367 -45.57 9.89 -2.71
CA PRO A 367 -46.79 9.13 -2.96
C PRO A 367 -46.76 8.49 -4.35
N PRO A 368 -47.40 7.31 -4.54
CA PRO A 368 -47.44 6.64 -5.82
C PRO A 368 -48.21 7.45 -6.86
N ALA A 369 -47.60 7.62 -8.03
CA ALA A 369 -48.22 8.23 -9.19
C ALA A 369 -49.41 7.38 -9.65
N ALA A 370 -50.62 7.92 -9.50
CA ALA A 370 -51.83 7.37 -10.08
C ALA A 370 -51.75 7.49 -11.61
N THR A 371 -51.47 6.38 -12.29
CA THR A 371 -51.65 6.27 -13.74
C THR A 371 -53.09 5.87 -14.02
N SER A 372 -53.92 6.86 -14.34
CA SER A 372 -55.19 6.62 -15.02
C SER A 372 -54.99 6.88 -16.51
N PHE A 373 -55.07 5.82 -17.30
CA PHE A 373 -55.23 5.89 -18.75
C PHE A 373 -56.71 6.14 -19.05
N PRO A 374 -57.09 7.17 -19.84
CA PRO A 374 -58.43 7.22 -20.40
C PRO A 374 -58.52 6.24 -21.58
N GLY A 375 -59.49 5.34 -21.48
CA GLY A 375 -59.85 4.40 -22.52
C GLY A 375 -60.33 5.13 -23.78
N SER A 376 -59.87 4.61 -24.91
CA SER A 376 -60.46 4.82 -26.23
C SER A 376 -61.74 4.00 -26.31
N THR A 377 -62.87 4.65 -26.54
CA THR A 377 -64.10 4.02 -27.05
C THR A 377 -64.33 4.49 -28.48
N ASN A 378 -64.72 3.52 -29.32
CA ASN A 378 -65.19 3.65 -30.70
C ASN A 378 -66.15 4.80 -30.95
#